data_AF-A0A2J0LJB3-F1
#
_entry.id   AF-A0A2J0LJB3-F1
#
_cell.length_a   1.000
_cell.length_b   1.000
_cell.length_c   1.000
_cell.angle_alpha   90.00
_cell.angle_beta   90.00
_cell.angle_gamma   90.00
#
_symmetry.space_group_name_H-M   'P 1'
#
loop_
_entity.id
_entity.type
_entity.pdbx_description
1 polymer ?
#
loop_
_entity_poly.entity_id
_entity_poly.type
_entity_poly.pdbx_seq_one_letter_code
_entity_poly.pdbx_strand_id
1 'polypeptide(L)'
;MPKIFDPDKIGYVILAATRKLAIKTIQHKSGYGESSKWAHVADSLGGYTAIEANILRSRLINLQKEYVDKGHEIKVMRRKNQEVGKRYKVALWWATMNNLPYDVLQFF
;
A
#
# COMPACT_ATOMS: atom_id res chain seq x y z
N MET A 1 24.38 -0.81 -3.86
CA MET A 1 22.97 -1.24 -3.68
C MET A 1 22.10 -0.45 -4.63
N PRO A 2 21.23 -1.08 -5.45
CA PRO A 2 20.41 -0.34 -6.38
C PRO A 2 19.40 0.51 -5.58
N LYS A 3 19.38 1.83 -5.84
CA LYS A 3 18.38 2.77 -5.33
C LYS A 3 17.04 2.45 -6.03
N ILE A 4 16.35 1.40 -5.60
CA ILE A 4 15.09 0.94 -6.21
C ILE A 4 13.91 1.84 -5.83
N PHE A 5 14.02 2.54 -4.71
CA PHE A 5 12.98 3.40 -4.19
C PHE A 5 13.40 4.86 -4.40
N ASP A 6 12.65 5.60 -5.22
CA ASP A 6 12.60 7.07 -5.20
C ASP A 6 11.37 7.42 -4.33
N PRO A 7 11.52 7.42 -2.98
CA PRO A 7 10.45 7.68 -2.02
C PRO A 7 9.72 9.00 -2.28
N ASP A 8 10.37 9.92 -2.96
CA ASP A 8 10.09 11.34 -2.83
C ASP A 8 8.78 11.78 -3.52
N LYS A 9 8.06 10.85 -4.17
CA LYS A 9 6.91 11.19 -5.01
C LYS A 9 5.59 10.69 -4.43
N ILE A 10 4.77 11.68 -4.09
CA ILE A 10 3.36 11.54 -3.72
C ILE A 10 2.56 10.83 -4.82
N GLY A 11 1.61 9.98 -4.42
CA GLY A 11 0.63 9.32 -5.28
C GLY A 11 1.15 8.09 -6.02
N TYR A 12 2.28 7.54 -5.54
CA TYR A 12 2.79 6.26 -5.99
C TYR A 12 2.10 5.13 -5.22
N VAL A 13 1.53 4.20 -5.97
CA VAL A 13 0.88 3.02 -5.40
C VAL A 13 1.95 1.98 -5.09
N ILE A 14 2.00 1.52 -3.85
CA ILE A 14 2.91 0.48 -3.38
C ILE A 14 2.11 -0.80 -3.21
N LEU A 15 2.51 -1.84 -3.93
CA LEU A 15 1.98 -3.19 -3.78
C LEU A 15 2.96 -3.99 -2.93
N ALA A 16 2.49 -4.61 -1.86
CA ALA A 16 3.31 -5.43 -0.97
C ALA A 16 2.86 -6.89 -1.00
N ALA A 17 3.84 -7.80 -1.07
CA ALA A 17 3.59 -9.23 -0.95
C ALA A 17 3.40 -9.60 0.53
N THR A 18 2.38 -10.42 0.81
CA THR A 18 2.15 -10.93 2.16
C THR A 18 2.88 -12.25 2.40
N ARG A 19 3.42 -12.39 3.61
CA ARG A 19 3.92 -13.67 4.13
C ARG A 19 2.91 -14.35 5.06
N LYS A 20 1.80 -13.67 5.38
CA LYS A 20 0.79 -14.19 6.32
C LYS A 20 -0.09 -15.24 5.64
N LEU A 21 -0.09 -16.45 6.18
CA LEU A 21 -0.89 -17.57 5.65
C LEU A 21 -2.38 -17.24 5.61
N ALA A 22 -2.91 -16.59 6.64
CA ALA A 22 -4.32 -16.19 6.69
C ALA A 22 -4.77 -15.34 5.48
N ILE A 23 -3.93 -14.39 5.05
CA ILE A 23 -4.25 -13.53 3.90
C ILE A 23 -4.18 -14.34 2.60
N LYS A 24 -3.20 -15.24 2.46
CA LYS A 24 -3.14 -16.15 1.31
C LYS A 24 -4.39 -17.03 1.22
N THR A 25 -4.84 -17.58 2.36
CA THR A 25 -6.05 -18.39 2.42
C THR A 25 -7.29 -17.59 1.99
N ILE A 26 -7.42 -16.34 2.44
CA ILE A 26 -8.51 -15.45 2.02
C ILE A 26 -8.45 -15.21 0.51
N GLN A 27 -7.28 -14.87 -0.03
CA GLN A 27 -7.09 -14.68 -1.48
C GLN A 27 -7.49 -15.92 -2.28
N HIS A 28 -7.07 -17.12 -1.86
CA HIS A 28 -7.48 -18.38 -2.51
C HIS A 28 -8.98 -18.60 -2.45
N LYS A 29 -9.62 -18.41 -1.29
CA LYS A 29 -11.07 -18.57 -1.14
C LYS A 29 -11.87 -17.59 -2.00
N SER A 30 -11.35 -16.39 -2.19
CA SER A 30 -11.98 -15.36 -3.02
C SER A 30 -11.68 -15.51 -4.53
N GLY A 31 -11.00 -16.58 -4.96
CA GLY A 31 -10.67 -16.82 -6.38
C GLY A 31 -9.50 -16.00 -6.92
N TYR A 32 -8.76 -15.29 -6.05
CA TYR A 32 -7.64 -14.43 -6.41
C TYR A 32 -6.26 -15.04 -6.08
N GLY A 33 -6.23 -16.23 -5.47
CA GLY A 33 -5.00 -16.86 -4.95
C GLY A 33 -3.92 -17.10 -6.01
N GLU A 34 -4.31 -17.40 -7.25
CA GLU A 34 -3.37 -17.55 -8.37
C GLU A 34 -3.19 -16.27 -9.20
N SER A 35 -4.08 -15.28 -9.02
CA SER A 35 -4.15 -14.10 -9.88
C SER A 35 -3.15 -13.00 -9.50
N SER A 36 -2.68 -12.96 -8.25
CA SER A 36 -1.68 -11.97 -7.82
C SER A 36 -1.01 -12.34 -6.49
N LYS A 37 0.33 -12.29 -6.44
CA LYS A 37 1.11 -12.41 -5.19
C LYS A 37 1.03 -11.16 -4.29
N TRP A 38 0.55 -10.04 -4.85
CA TRP A 38 0.40 -8.78 -4.12
C TRP A 38 -0.90 -8.83 -3.33
N ALA A 39 -0.79 -8.71 -2.01
CA ALA A 39 -1.90 -8.94 -1.09
C ALA A 39 -2.23 -7.71 -0.25
N HIS A 40 -1.47 -6.63 -0.43
CA HIS A 40 -1.63 -5.40 0.31
C HIS A 40 -1.24 -4.20 -0.55
N VAL A 41 -1.91 -3.08 -0.31
CA VAL A 41 -1.73 -1.83 -1.06
C VAL A 41 -1.51 -0.68 -0.07
N ALA A 42 -0.55 0.17 -0.38
CA ALA A 42 -0.32 1.44 0.30
C ALA A 42 -0.16 2.56 -0.73
N ASP A 43 -0.40 3.81 -0.33
CA ASP A 43 -0.13 4.98 -1.17
C ASP A 43 0.96 5.86 -0.55
N SER A 44 1.87 6.34 -1.39
CA SER A 44 2.95 7.22 -0.97
C SER A 44 2.41 8.63 -0.73
N LEU A 45 2.70 9.17 0.46
CA LEU A 45 2.52 10.58 0.79
C LEU A 45 3.81 11.39 0.56
N GLY A 46 4.78 10.82 -0.14
CA GLY A 46 6.10 11.41 -0.39
C GLY A 46 7.11 11.06 0.70
N GLY A 47 8.38 11.02 0.31
CA GLY A 47 9.43 10.50 1.15
C GLY A 47 9.17 9.03 1.52
N TYR A 48 9.61 8.62 2.70
CA TYR A 48 9.33 7.27 3.20
C TYR A 48 7.94 7.12 3.82
N THR A 49 7.09 8.15 3.76
CA THR A 49 5.78 8.13 4.40
C THR A 49 4.73 7.56 3.45
N ALA A 50 3.97 6.59 3.92
CA ALA A 50 2.80 6.08 3.22
C ALA A 50 1.61 5.97 4.15
N ILE A 51 0.43 5.88 3.55
CA ILE A 51 -0.77 5.43 4.22
C ILE A 51 -1.13 4.03 3.74
N GLU A 52 -1.64 3.21 4.64
CA GLU A 52 -2.20 1.90 4.32
C GLU A 52 -3.50 1.67 5.09
N ALA A 53 -4.36 0.81 4.54
CA ALA A 53 -5.47 0.22 5.28
C ALA A 53 -4.97 -1.05 5.98
N ASN A 54 -4.74 -0.99 7.29
CA ASN A 54 -4.38 -2.17 8.08
C ASN A 54 -5.64 -2.72 8.77
N ILE A 55 -5.62 -4.00 9.11
CA ILE A 55 -6.64 -4.65 9.94
C ILE A 55 -6.83 -3.78 11.20
N LEU A 56 -8.09 -3.52 11.52
CA LEU A 56 -8.60 -2.54 12.48
C LEU A 56 -8.73 -1.12 11.93
N ARG A 57 -7.65 -0.49 11.45
CA ARG A 57 -7.68 0.91 10.98
C ARG A 57 -6.64 1.24 9.92
N SER A 58 -6.94 2.25 9.11
CA SER A 58 -5.93 2.91 8.30
C SER A 58 -4.89 3.63 9.18
N ARG A 59 -3.64 3.65 8.72
CA ARG A 59 -2.54 4.26 9.47
C ARG A 59 -1.46 4.80 8.54
N LEU A 60 -0.73 5.79 9.04
CA LEU A 60 0.54 6.21 8.47
C LEU A 60 1.65 5.23 8.85
N ILE A 61 2.51 4.94 7.89
CA ILE A 61 3.66 4.05 8.05
C ILE A 61 4.90 4.67 7.43
N ASN A 62 6.06 4.20 7.91
CA ASN A 62 7.32 4.40 7.21
C ASN A 62 7.59 3.18 6.33
N LEU A 63 7.64 3.36 5.01
CA LEU A 63 7.77 2.29 4.02
C LEU A 63 9.07 1.50 4.17
N GLN A 64 10.18 2.17 4.50
CA GLN A 64 11.47 1.51 4.70
C GLN A 64 11.36 0.54 5.89
N LYS A 65 10.92 1.05 7.04
CA LYS A 65 10.79 0.25 8.27
C LYS A 65 9.74 -0.84 8.16
N GLU A 66 8.61 -0.56 7.52
CA GLU A 66 7.47 -1.46 7.50
C GLU A 66 7.63 -2.59 6.49
N TYR A 67 8.19 -2.30 5.31
CA TYR A 67 8.30 -3.29 4.24
C TYR A 67 9.73 -3.69 3.94
N VAL A 68 10.62 -2.73 3.66
CA VAL A 68 11.95 -3.03 3.14
C VAL A 68 12.82 -3.70 4.20
N ASP A 69 12.90 -3.14 5.40
CA ASP A 69 13.73 -3.65 6.50
C ASP A 69 13.23 -5.02 7.00
N LYS A 70 11.93 -5.29 6.86
CA LYS A 70 11.30 -6.60 7.16
C LYS A 70 11.42 -7.60 6.01
N GLY A 71 12.04 -7.20 4.89
CA GLY A 71 12.28 -8.04 3.71
C GLY A 71 11.05 -8.34 2.86
N HIS A 72 9.98 -7.54 2.95
CA HIS A 72 8.84 -7.69 2.05
C HIS A 72 9.24 -7.40 0.61
N GLU A 73 8.76 -8.21 -0.32
CA GLU A 73 8.75 -7.80 -1.73
C GLU A 73 7.73 -6.69 -1.91
N ILE A 74 8.17 -5.61 -2.54
CA ILE A 74 7.32 -4.49 -2.92
C ILE A 74 7.45 -4.19 -4.41
N LYS A 75 6.34 -3.74 -5.01
CA LYS A 75 6.30 -3.19 -6.36
C LYS A 75 5.70 -1.80 -6.31
N VAL A 76 6.45 -0.82 -6.82
CA VAL A 76 5.99 0.57 -6.91
C VAL A 76 5.39 0.79 -8.28
N MET A 77 4.16 1.31 -8.30
CA MET A 77 3.42 1.63 -9.50
C MET A 77 3.20 3.14 -9.60
N ARG A 78 3.61 3.69 -10.74
CA ARG A 78 3.38 5.07 -11.11
C ARG A 78 2.30 5.15 -12.16
N ARG A 79 1.35 6.07 -11.99
CA ARG A 79 0.41 6.43 -13.05
C ARG A 79 1.13 7.23 -14.15
N LYS A 80 1.05 6.76 -15.39
CA LYS A 80 1.57 7.51 -16.55
C LYS A 80 0.83 8.84 -16.68
N ASN A 81 1.55 9.90 -17.06
CA ASN A 81 0.99 11.24 -17.34
C ASN A 81 0.21 11.88 -16.18
N GLN A 82 0.52 11.54 -14.93
CA GLN A 82 -0.13 12.17 -13.79
C GLN A 82 0.43 13.56 -13.50
N GLU A 83 -0.41 14.58 -13.73
CA GLU A 83 -0.16 15.98 -13.36
C GLU A 83 0.16 16.13 -11.87
N VAL A 84 1.07 17.05 -11.56
CA VAL A 84 1.55 17.30 -10.19
C VAL A 84 0.40 17.70 -9.25
N GLY A 85 -0.47 18.61 -9.67
CA GLY A 85 -1.62 19.05 -8.84
C GLY A 85 -2.58 17.92 -8.47
N LYS A 86 -2.75 16.92 -9.35
CA LYS A 86 -3.58 15.75 -9.08
C LYS A 86 -2.97 14.83 -8.01
N ARG A 87 -1.64 14.79 -7.89
CA ARG A 87 -0.94 14.00 -6.85
C ARG A 87 -1.22 14.55 -5.45
N TYR A 88 -1.16 15.87 -5.29
CA TYR A 88 -1.44 16.51 -4.01
C TYR A 88 -2.89 16.33 -3.56
N LYS A 89 -3.86 16.36 -4.49
CA LYS A 89 -5.26 16.05 -4.18
C LYS A 89 -5.42 14.63 -3.64
N VAL A 90 -4.73 13.66 -4.24
CA VAL A 90 -4.75 12.26 -3.79
C VAL A 90 -4.11 12.13 -2.41
N ALA A 91 -2.93 12.71 -2.17
CA ALA A 91 -2.32 12.72 -0.84
C ALA A 91 -3.20 13.37 0.23
N LEU A 92 -3.81 14.52 -0.08
CA LEU A 92 -4.68 15.21 0.87
C LEU A 92 -5.88 14.33 1.24
N TRP A 93 -6.52 13.72 0.24
CA TRP A 93 -7.64 12.82 0.45
C TRP A 93 -7.24 11.60 1.30
N TRP A 94 -6.11 10.99 1.00
CA TRP A 94 -5.55 9.91 1.81
C TRP A 94 -5.22 10.35 3.24
N ALA A 95 -4.66 11.54 3.43
CA ALA A 95 -4.42 12.06 4.78
C ALA A 95 -5.72 12.22 5.58
N THR A 96 -6.82 12.61 4.93
CA THR A 96 -8.15 12.65 5.59
C THR A 96 -8.71 11.26 5.93
N MET A 97 -8.20 10.22 5.27
CA MET A 97 -8.62 8.83 5.48
C MET A 97 -7.82 8.14 6.59
N ASN A 98 -6.91 8.83 7.27
CA ASN A 98 -6.14 8.26 8.37
C ASN A 98 -7.04 7.91 9.58
N ASN A 99 -6.74 6.81 10.27
CA ASN A 99 -7.47 6.32 11.44
C ASN A 99 -8.96 5.96 11.17
N LEU A 100 -9.33 5.75 9.91
CA LEU A 100 -10.64 5.19 9.55
C LEU A 100 -10.70 3.70 9.90
N PRO A 101 -11.85 3.20 10.36
CA PRO A 101 -12.04 1.77 10.65
C PRO A 101 -11.85 0.95 9.37
N TYR A 102 -11.18 -0.18 9.50
CA TYR A 102 -11.09 -1.16 8.42
C TYR A 102 -12.47 -1.72 8.14
N ASP A 103 -12.87 -1.72 6.87
CA ASP A 103 -14.14 -2.30 6.45
C ASP A 103 -14.02 -3.84 6.46
N VAL A 104 -14.24 -4.41 7.63
CA VAL A 104 -14.24 -5.87 7.83
C VAL A 104 -15.52 -6.51 7.30
N LEU A 105 -16.58 -5.72 7.03
CA LEU A 105 -17.89 -6.20 6.62
C LEU A 105 -17.93 -6.60 5.14
N GLN A 106 -16.96 -6.19 4.32
CA GLN A 106 -16.83 -6.69 2.93
C GLN A 106 -16.49 -8.19 2.81
N PHE A 107 -16.15 -8.87 3.91
CA PHE A 107 -15.71 -10.27 3.91
C PHE A 107 -16.74 -11.25 4.50
N PHE A 108 -17.92 -10.77 4.90
CA PHE A 108 -19.06 -11.56 5.39
C PHE A 108 -20.24 -11.43 4.43
#